data_AF-A0A538HSA0-F1
#
_entry.id   AF-A0A538HSA0-F1
#
_cell.length_a   1.000
_cell.length_b   1.000
_cell.length_c   1.000
_cell.angle_alpha   90.00
_cell.angle_beta   90.00
_cell.angle_gamma   90.00
#
_symmetry.space_group_name_H-M   'P 1'
#
loop_
_entity.id
_entity.type
_entity.pdbx_description
1 polymer ?
#
loop_
_entity_poly.entity_id
_entity_poly.type
_entity_poly.pdbx_seq_one_letter_code
_entity_poly.pdbx_strand_id
1 'polypeptide(L)' 'MSFLTVYVREAHPEEGWIISENRRSGLAVHEPTTDEERRAVASTCAVNLHMQMPMVIDNIDNAVASAY' A
#
# COMPACT_ATOMS: atom_id res chain seq x y z
N MET A 1 -23.12 3.00 -10.39
CA MET A 1 -22.37 3.36 -9.18
C MET A 1 -20.93 2.94 -9.41
N SER A 2 -19.96 3.83 -9.20
CA SER A 2 -18.54 3.54 -9.43
C SER A 2 -17.80 3.54 -8.11
N PHE A 3 -16.92 2.57 -7.90
CA PHE A 3 -16.07 2.44 -6.72
C PHE A 3 -14.60 2.55 -7.12
N LEU A 4 -13.78 3.09 -6.23
CA LEU A 4 -12.34 3.30 -6.43
C LEU A 4 -11.61 3.01 -5.11
N THR A 5 -10.49 2.29 -5.19
CA THR A 5 -9.57 2.11 -4.05
C THR A 5 -8.34 2.99 -4.27
N VAL A 6 -7.85 3.63 -3.22
CA VAL A 6 -6.58 4.39 -3.24
C VAL A 6 -5.58 3.66 -2.37
N TYR A 7 -4.46 3.23 -2.97
CA TYR A 7 -3.33 2.68 -2.23
C TYR A 7 -2.51 3.81 -1.62
N VAL A 8 -2.36 3.81 -0.29
CA VAL A 8 -1.68 4.86 0.48
C VAL A 8 -0.43 4.31 1.18
N ARG A 9 0.22 5.13 1.99
CA ARG A 9 1.38 4.76 2.81
C ARG A 9 1.13 3.49 3.64
N GLU A 10 2.17 2.67 3.80
CA GLU A 10 2.11 1.48 4.65
C GLU A 10 1.82 1.85 6.10
N ALA A 11 0.85 1.16 6.71
CA ALA A 11 0.56 1.34 8.12
C ALA A 11 1.64 0.72 9.03
N HIS A 12 2.27 -0.36 8.56
CA HIS A 12 3.23 -1.18 9.32
C HIS A 12 4.44 -1.59 8.47
N PRO A 13 5.28 -0.62 8.03
CA PRO A 13 6.49 -0.93 7.31
C PRO A 13 7.55 -1.56 8.22
N GLU A 14 8.58 -2.17 7.63
CA GLU A 14 9.73 -2.75 8.34
C GLU A 14 10.50 -1.72 9.18
N GLU A 15 10.48 -0.45 8.79
CA GLU A 15 11.10 0.68 9.47
C GLU A 15 10.25 1.21 10.64
N GLY A 16 9.00 0.77 10.75
CA GLY A 16 8.01 1.31 11.68
C GLY A 16 7.63 0.33 12.80
N TRP A 17 6.37 0.43 13.23
CA TRP A 17 5.82 -0.52 14.18
C TRP A 17 5.44 -1.82 13.48
N ILE A 18 6.33 -2.81 13.61
CA ILE A 18 6.13 -4.17 13.09
C ILE A 18 5.06 -4.90 13.93
N ILE A 19 4.04 -5.44 13.26
CA ILE A 19 3.02 -6.30 13.87
C ILE A 19 3.30 -7.78 13.63
N SER A 20 3.10 -8.61 14.65
CA SER A 20 3.39 -10.06 14.62
C SER A 20 2.59 -10.82 13.55
N GLU A 21 1.37 -10.37 13.29
CA GLU A 21 0.42 -10.93 12.32
C GLU A 21 0.99 -10.87 10.90
N ASN A 22 1.63 -9.76 10.54
CA ASN A 22 2.25 -9.59 9.22
C ASN A 22 3.37 -10.62 9.03
N ARG A 23 4.25 -10.79 10.03
CA ARG A 23 5.32 -11.81 9.99
C ARG A 23 4.78 -13.22 9.86
N ARG A 24 3.75 -13.56 10.65
CA ARG A 24 3.08 -14.87 10.57
C ARG A 24 2.47 -15.12 9.19
N SER A 25 2.06 -14.05 8.50
CA SER A 25 1.48 -14.09 7.15
C SER A 25 2.53 -13.93 6.04
N GLY A 26 3.83 -13.86 6.39
CA GLY A 26 4.92 -13.63 5.43
C GLY A 26 4.93 -12.24 4.79
N LEU A 27 4.23 -11.27 5.38
CA LEU A 27 4.22 -9.87 4.94
C LEU A 27 5.35 -9.11 5.65
N ALA A 28 6.30 -8.65 4.86
CA ALA A 28 7.42 -7.80 5.28
C ALA A 28 7.67 -6.81 4.15
N VAL A 29 7.25 -5.57 4.34
CA VAL A 29 7.27 -4.52 3.30
C VAL A 29 8.03 -3.32 3.85
N HIS A 30 9.06 -2.91 3.14
CA HIS A 30 9.79 -1.67 3.44
C HIS A 30 8.96 -0.46 3.02
N GLU A 31 9.06 0.62 3.78
CA GLU A 31 8.43 1.90 3.44
C GLU A 31 8.92 2.39 2.06
N PRO A 32 8.03 2.55 1.07
CA PRO A 32 8.43 3.10 -0.23
C PRO A 32 8.90 4.55 -0.09
N THR A 33 9.97 4.90 -0.81
CA THR A 33 10.56 6.26 -0.85
C THR A 33 10.40 6.94 -2.21
N THR A 34 9.92 6.20 -3.22
CA THR A 34 9.62 6.68 -4.57
C THR A 34 8.23 6.22 -5.04
N ASP A 35 7.68 6.88 -6.06
CA ASP A 35 6.41 6.47 -6.67
C ASP A 35 6.52 5.09 -7.33
N GLU A 36 7.67 4.78 -7.94
CA GLU A 36 7.94 3.47 -8.54
C GLU A 36 7.94 2.35 -7.51
N GLU A 37 8.59 2.55 -6.36
CA GLU A 37 8.58 1.58 -5.25
C GLU A 37 7.15 1.38 -4.73
N ARG A 38 6.40 2.47 -4.49
CA ARG A 38 5.02 2.37 -4.02
C ARG A 38 4.15 1.64 -5.02
N ARG A 39 4.33 1.90 -6.32
CA ARG A 39 3.62 1.20 -7.39
C ARG A 39 3.91 -0.29 -7.40
N ALA A 40 5.16 -0.70 -7.16
CA ALA A 40 5.54 -2.11 -7.09
C ALA A 40 4.84 -2.83 -5.92
N VAL A 41 4.81 -2.20 -4.74
CA VAL A 41 4.13 -2.74 -3.56
C VAL A 41 2.61 -2.80 -3.78
N ALA A 42 2.01 -1.71 -4.25
CA ALA A 42 0.58 -1.64 -4.55
C ALA A 42 0.15 -2.71 -5.57
N SER A 43 0.96 -2.93 -6.61
CA SER A 43 0.71 -3.97 -7.61
C SER A 43 0.74 -5.37 -6.99
N THR A 44 1.72 -5.63 -6.13
CA THR A 44 1.82 -6.91 -5.40
C THR A 44 0.61 -7.12 -4.48
N CYS A 45 0.20 -6.07 -3.75
CA CYS A 45 -0.99 -6.10 -2.90
C CYS A 45 -2.26 -6.39 -3.70
N ALA A 46 -2.47 -5.69 -4.82
CA ALA A 46 -3.62 -5.89 -5.69
C ALA A 46 -3.71 -7.32 -6.22
N VAL A 47 -2.58 -7.92 -6.61
CA VAL A 47 -2.50 -9.31 -7.07
C VAL A 47 -2.82 -10.28 -5.93
N ASN A 48 -2.17 -10.12 -4.77
CA ASN A 48 -2.31 -11.03 -3.64
C ASN A 48 -3.71 -11.02 -3.02
N LEU A 49 -4.39 -9.87 -3.03
CA LEU A 49 -5.75 -9.72 -2.54
C LEU A 49 -6.82 -9.96 -3.62
N HIS A 50 -6.40 -10.32 -4.84
CA HIS A 50 -7.29 -10.51 -5.99
C HIS A 50 -8.24 -9.31 -6.21
N MET A 51 -7.71 -8.09 -6.10
CA MET A 51 -8.49 -6.86 -6.20
C MET A 51 -9.20 -6.77 -7.56
N GLN A 52 -10.52 -6.63 -7.53
CA GLN A 52 -11.36 -6.51 -8.73
C GLN A 52 -11.78 -5.07 -9.01
N MET A 53 -11.76 -4.20 -7.99
CA MET A 53 -12.08 -2.79 -8.14
C MET A 53 -10.86 -2.03 -8.68
N PRO A 54 -11.06 -0.95 -9.46
CA PRO A 54 -9.97 -0.06 -9.84
C PRO A 54 -9.20 0.42 -8.61
N MET A 55 -7.88 0.27 -8.66
CA MET A 55 -6.96 0.78 -7.65
C MET A 55 -6.09 1.85 -8.29
N VAL A 56 -6.12 3.04 -7.72
CA VAL A 56 -5.13 4.10 -7.98
C VAL A 56 -4.16 4.16 -6.82
N ILE A 57 -3.01 4.78 -7.04
CA ILE A 57 -1.92 4.86 -6.06
C ILE A 57 -1.75 6.33 -5.71
N ASP A 58 -1.74 6.65 -4.42
CA ASP A 58 -1.40 7.99 -3.95
C ASP A 58 0.08 8.25 -4.19
N ASN A 59 0.43 9.47 -4.56
CA ASN A 59 1.82 9.84 -4.79
C ASN A 59 2.62 9.77 -3.49
N ILE A 60 3.95 9.66 -3.61
CA ILE A 60 4.85 9.49 -2.47
C ILE A 60 4.76 10.64 -1.44
N ASP A 61 4.32 11.81 -1.89
CA ASP A 61 4.03 12.99 -1.05
C ASP A 61 2.80 12.83 -0.15
N ASN A 62 1.96 11.82 -0.39
CA ASN A 62 0.73 11.49 0.35
C ASN A 62 -0.33 12.59 0.25
N ALA A 63 -0.39 13.30 -0.89
CA ALA A 63 -1.32 14.39 -1.09
C ALA A 63 -2.79 13.96 -0.97
N VAL A 64 -3.16 12.78 -1.47
CA VAL A 64 -4.56 12.30 -1.39
C VAL A 64 -4.90 11.88 0.03
N ALA A 65 -4.06 11.08 0.68
CA ALA A 65 -4.28 10.63 2.06
C ALA A 65 -4.28 11.79 3.09
N SER A 66 -3.61 12.91 2.78
CA SER A 66 -3.63 14.09 3.65
C SER A 66 -4.88 14.94 3.46
N ALA A 67 -5.51 14.87 2.29
CA ALA A 67 -6.69 15.67 1.96
C ALA A 67 -8.02 15.05 2.42
N TYR A 68 -8.03 13.76 2.78
CA TYR A 68 -9.21 12.96 3.14
C TYR A 68 -8.97 12.17 4.43
#